data_AF-A0A732KLU1-F1
#
_entry.id   AF-A0A732KLU1-F1
#
_cell.length_a   1.000
_cell.length_b   1.000
_cell.length_c   1.000
_cell.angle_alpha   90.00
_cell.angle_beta   90.00
_cell.angle_gamma   90.00
#
_symmetry.space_group_name_H-M   'P 1'
#
loop_
_entity.id
_entity.type
_entity.pdbx_description
1 polymer ?
#
loop_
_entity_poly.entity_id
_entity_poly.type
_entity_poly.pdbx_seq_one_letter_code
_entity_poly.pdbx_strand_id
1 'polypeptide(L)'
;MARGDDKEKKPFYEEIADRLIKQLEEGTAPWQKPWEPGSSRMPHNPVSGTRYKGANALWLAMQQRTDPRWMTYKQAQSVNAQVQKGEKGTLVQYWKFTDTIPKLDDKGKPVLDDNGKKKMITVKLDRPKVFSAVVFNAEQIQGLPPLEVKATKPDWERHERAENILQAMSVPIKHDQADGAFYRPSTDSIHLPERSQFPSADNYYATALHEAGHSTGHKSRLDRDLTGRFGSESYAKEELRAEIASLMIGDELQIGHDPGQHAAYVKSWVKVLKDDPKEILRAAKDAEAISSYLLSHEKEKAQEAPQNAPESDTDQKEGNDSALPLKLAEKLAERFNNAEDRAKFMEKIQSRLTHEKPDTEIKIKEINTVVVSKKGLKQDTDLER
;
A
#
# COMPACT_ATOMS: atom_id res chain seq x y z
N MET A 1 -18.37 -40.65 -28.33
CA MET A 1 -17.95 -39.68 -27.29
C MET A 1 -17.74 -38.34 -27.97
N ALA A 2 -18.69 -37.42 -27.82
CA ALA A 2 -18.62 -36.09 -28.39
C ALA A 2 -17.51 -35.30 -27.68
N ARG A 3 -16.64 -34.66 -28.47
CA ARG A 3 -15.66 -33.68 -27.97
C ARG A 3 -16.46 -32.57 -27.29
N GLY A 4 -16.22 -32.37 -26.00
CA GLY A 4 -16.88 -31.32 -25.23
C GLY A 4 -16.62 -29.96 -25.89
N ASP A 5 -17.68 -29.16 -25.99
CA ASP A 5 -17.65 -27.78 -26.46
C ASP A 5 -16.48 -27.02 -25.81
N ASP A 6 -15.49 -26.67 -26.61
CA ASP A 6 -14.39 -25.80 -26.21
C ASP A 6 -14.98 -24.38 -26.11
N LYS A 7 -15.66 -24.09 -24.99
CA LYS A 7 -16.13 -22.74 -24.69
C LYS A 7 -14.90 -21.84 -24.67
N GLU A 8 -14.79 -21.01 -25.70
CA GLU A 8 -13.76 -19.98 -25.83
C GLU A 8 -13.65 -19.24 -24.50
N LYS A 9 -12.48 -19.35 -23.84
CA LYS A 9 -12.27 -18.72 -22.54
C LYS A 9 -12.38 -17.23 -22.70
N LYS A 10 -13.30 -16.63 -21.93
CA LYS A 10 -13.46 -15.17 -21.89
C LYS A 10 -12.11 -14.50 -21.61
N PRO A 11 -11.76 -13.44 -22.36
CA PRO A 11 -10.59 -12.64 -22.04
C PRO A 11 -10.63 -12.11 -20.62
N PHE A 12 -9.45 -12.01 -19.98
CA PHE A 12 -9.31 -11.57 -18.58
C PHE A 12 -10.00 -10.24 -18.27
N TYR A 13 -9.93 -9.27 -19.19
CA TYR A 13 -10.57 -7.96 -19.00
C TYR A 13 -12.10 -8.05 -19.02
N GLU A 14 -12.69 -8.99 -19.77
CA GLU A 14 -14.13 -9.23 -19.80
C GLU A 14 -14.59 -9.88 -18.50
N GLU A 15 -13.82 -10.82 -17.95
CA GLU A 15 -14.13 -11.42 -16.64
C GLU A 15 -14.13 -10.36 -15.52
N ILE A 16 -13.17 -9.43 -15.54
CA ILE A 16 -13.13 -8.30 -14.61
C ILE A 16 -14.35 -7.39 -14.80
N ALA A 17 -14.63 -7.00 -16.04
CA ALA A 17 -15.74 -6.09 -16.36
C ALA A 17 -17.10 -6.71 -15.99
N ASP A 18 -17.35 -7.97 -16.36
CA ASP A 18 -18.58 -8.69 -16.02
C ASP A 18 -18.80 -8.76 -14.51
N ARG A 19 -17.73 -9.08 -13.76
CA ARG A 19 -17.78 -9.14 -12.30
C ARG A 19 -18.08 -7.78 -11.71
N LEU A 20 -17.43 -6.73 -12.22
CA LEU A 20 -17.63 -5.37 -11.76
C LEU A 20 -19.05 -4.87 -12.07
N ILE A 21 -19.55 -5.11 -13.28
CA ILE A 21 -20.93 -4.76 -13.68
C ILE A 21 -21.92 -5.38 -12.70
N LYS A 22 -21.77 -6.68 -12.40
CA LYS A 22 -22.64 -7.36 -11.44
C LYS A 22 -22.59 -6.69 -10.07
N GLN A 23 -21.39 -6.40 -9.57
CA GLN A 23 -21.24 -5.75 -8.27
C GLN A 23 -21.79 -4.31 -8.25
N LEU A 24 -21.63 -3.57 -9.34
CA LEU A 24 -22.19 -2.23 -9.51
C LEU A 24 -23.73 -2.26 -9.47
N GLU A 25 -24.34 -3.21 -10.18
CA GLU A 25 -25.79 -3.44 -10.19
C GLU A 25 -26.31 -3.88 -8.80
N GLU A 26 -25.51 -4.64 -8.04
CA GLU A 26 -25.83 -5.10 -6.67
C GLU A 26 -25.48 -4.07 -5.57
N GLY A 27 -24.80 -2.97 -5.90
CA GLY A 27 -24.31 -2.00 -4.91
C GLY A 27 -23.17 -2.52 -4.03
N THR A 28 -22.43 -3.52 -4.50
CA THR A 28 -21.36 -4.20 -3.76
C THR A 28 -19.96 -4.01 -4.36
N ALA A 29 -19.81 -3.11 -5.34
CA ALA A 29 -18.50 -2.79 -5.90
C ALA A 29 -17.58 -2.23 -4.80
N PRO A 30 -16.25 -2.39 -4.90
CA PRO A 30 -15.34 -1.99 -3.84
C PRO A 30 -15.51 -0.53 -3.40
N TRP A 31 -15.66 0.42 -4.32
CA TRP A 31 -15.88 1.84 -3.97
C TRP A 31 -17.34 2.19 -3.63
N GLN A 32 -18.29 1.26 -3.71
CA GLN A 32 -19.69 1.50 -3.29
C GLN A 32 -19.95 1.09 -1.84
N LYS A 33 -18.99 0.43 -1.19
CA LYS A 33 -19.09 0.04 0.21
C LYS A 33 -18.51 1.15 1.10
N PRO A 34 -19.15 1.47 2.24
CA PRO A 34 -18.52 2.32 3.22
C PRO A 34 -17.33 1.56 3.83
N TRP A 35 -16.18 2.22 3.89
CA TRP A 35 -14.98 1.66 4.51
C TRP A 35 -14.57 2.50 5.70
N GLU A 36 -14.54 1.85 6.86
CA GLU A 36 -14.11 2.47 8.10
C GLU A 36 -12.62 2.85 8.07
N PRO A 37 -12.26 4.02 8.63
CA PRO A 37 -10.88 4.44 8.84
C PRO A 37 -10.00 3.35 9.46
N GLY A 38 -8.76 3.24 8.97
CA GLY A 38 -7.78 2.29 9.50
C GLY A 38 -7.90 0.83 9.07
N SER A 39 -9.00 0.44 8.43
CA SER A 39 -9.13 -0.91 7.92
C SER A 39 -8.41 -1.06 6.57
N SER A 40 -7.12 -1.44 6.59
CA SER A 40 -6.37 -1.70 5.36
C SER A 40 -6.86 -3.01 4.71
N ARG A 41 -7.45 -2.88 3.53
CA ARG A 41 -8.13 -3.96 2.82
C ARG A 41 -7.66 -4.12 1.38
N MET A 42 -6.78 -3.24 0.91
CA MET A 42 -6.23 -3.37 -0.42
C MET A 42 -5.37 -4.64 -0.56
N PRO A 43 -5.59 -5.43 -1.62
CA PRO A 43 -4.86 -6.67 -1.84
C PRO A 43 -3.35 -6.47 -1.87
N HIS A 44 -2.62 -7.29 -1.13
CA HIS A 44 -1.15 -7.26 -1.11
C HIS A 44 -0.56 -8.67 -1.02
N ASN A 45 0.71 -8.78 -1.42
CA ASN A 45 1.46 -10.00 -1.36
C ASN A 45 2.29 -10.01 -0.06
N PRO A 46 1.99 -10.89 0.92
CA PRO A 46 2.65 -10.86 2.23
C PRO A 46 4.10 -11.35 2.19
N VAL A 47 4.51 -12.11 1.17
CA VAL A 47 5.88 -12.61 1.05
C VAL A 47 6.82 -11.52 0.53
N SER A 48 6.36 -10.71 -0.42
CA SER A 48 7.15 -9.61 -0.99
C SER A 48 6.90 -8.25 -0.33
N GLY A 49 5.83 -8.12 0.46
CA GLY A 49 5.36 -6.85 1.00
C GLY A 49 4.72 -5.91 -0.04
N THR A 50 4.63 -6.32 -1.31
CA THR A 50 4.15 -5.45 -2.39
C THR A 50 2.63 -5.42 -2.45
N ARG A 51 2.05 -4.22 -2.62
CA ARG A 51 0.62 -4.05 -2.94
C ARG A 51 0.36 -4.44 -4.40
N TYR A 52 -0.77 -5.10 -4.66
CA TYR A 52 -1.22 -5.29 -6.03
C TYR A 52 -1.62 -3.94 -6.63
N LYS A 53 -1.51 -3.83 -7.95
CA LYS A 53 -1.60 -2.57 -8.70
C LYS A 53 -2.62 -2.65 -9.83
N GLY A 54 -3.12 -1.49 -10.24
CA GLY A 54 -4.13 -1.31 -11.29
C GLY A 54 -5.28 -2.32 -11.21
N ALA A 55 -5.59 -2.92 -12.35
CA ALA A 55 -6.72 -3.84 -12.48
C ALA A 55 -6.61 -5.09 -11.59
N ASN A 56 -5.41 -5.56 -11.24
CA ASN A 56 -5.25 -6.70 -10.34
C ASN A 56 -5.69 -6.35 -8.92
N ALA A 57 -5.37 -5.14 -8.45
CA ALA A 57 -5.79 -4.69 -7.12
C ALA A 57 -7.31 -4.70 -7.01
N LEU A 58 -7.99 -4.15 -8.02
CA LEU A 58 -9.44 -4.14 -8.07
C LEU A 58 -10.01 -5.56 -8.23
N TRP A 59 -9.49 -6.35 -9.17
CA TRP A 59 -9.94 -7.72 -9.42
C TRP A 59 -9.90 -8.61 -8.18
N LEU A 60 -8.82 -8.50 -7.40
CA LEU A 60 -8.66 -9.24 -6.15
C LEU A 60 -9.59 -8.71 -5.05
N ALA A 61 -9.80 -7.39 -4.96
CA ALA A 61 -10.77 -6.81 -4.02
C ALA A 61 -12.22 -7.26 -4.32
N MET A 62 -12.58 -7.42 -5.59
CA MET A 62 -13.89 -7.91 -6.04
C MET A 62 -14.15 -9.40 -5.75
N GLN A 63 -13.14 -10.14 -5.25
CA GLN A 63 -13.33 -11.52 -4.78
C GLN A 63 -14.03 -11.60 -3.42
N GLN A 64 -14.26 -10.47 -2.74
CA GLN A 64 -15.01 -10.36 -1.48
C GLN A 64 -14.46 -11.26 -0.36
N ARG A 65 -13.13 -11.39 -0.31
CA ARG A 65 -12.40 -12.02 0.78
C ARG A 65 -12.15 -10.99 1.89
N THR A 66 -12.11 -11.44 3.13
CA THR A 66 -11.85 -10.59 4.30
C THR A 66 -10.35 -10.41 4.56
N ASP A 67 -9.53 -11.44 4.28
CA ASP A 67 -8.08 -11.32 4.35
C ASP A 67 -7.54 -10.67 3.05
N PRO A 68 -6.78 -9.56 3.11
CA PRO A 68 -6.26 -8.89 1.92
C PRO A 68 -4.99 -9.54 1.36
N ARG A 69 -4.48 -10.63 1.96
CA ARG A 69 -3.24 -11.27 1.53
C ARG A 69 -3.49 -12.23 0.38
N TRP A 70 -2.75 -12.04 -0.71
CA TRP A 70 -2.79 -12.89 -1.91
C TRP A 70 -1.39 -13.29 -2.35
N MET A 71 -1.14 -14.60 -2.51
CA MET A 71 0.15 -15.12 -2.91
C MET A 71 0.03 -16.33 -3.83
N THR A 72 1.07 -16.61 -4.60
CA THR A 72 1.11 -17.81 -5.45
C THR A 72 1.26 -19.08 -4.61
N TYR A 73 0.89 -20.23 -5.18
CA TYR A 73 1.10 -21.53 -4.55
C TYR A 73 2.57 -21.74 -4.10
N LYS A 74 3.53 -21.37 -4.95
CA LYS A 74 4.96 -21.48 -4.64
C LYS A 74 5.38 -20.58 -3.47
N GLN A 75 4.79 -19.39 -3.36
CA GLN A 75 5.03 -18.50 -2.24
C GLN A 75 4.46 -19.05 -0.94
N ALA A 76 3.26 -19.64 -0.97
CA ALA A 76 2.71 -20.33 0.20
C ALA A 76 3.64 -21.46 0.69
N GLN A 77 4.12 -22.30 -0.24
CA GLN A 77 5.07 -23.37 0.09
C GLN A 77 6.38 -22.85 0.67
N SER A 78 6.88 -21.71 0.18
CA SER A 78 8.13 -21.12 0.69
C SER A 78 8.08 -20.69 2.15
N VAL A 79 6.88 -20.49 2.71
CA VAL A 79 6.64 -20.17 4.12
C VAL A 79 6.04 -21.35 4.89
N ASN A 80 6.21 -22.57 4.39
CA ASN A 80 5.67 -23.81 4.97
C ASN A 80 4.14 -23.80 5.15
N ALA A 81 3.43 -23.06 4.30
CA ALA A 81 1.97 -23.03 4.26
C ALA A 81 1.44 -23.80 3.04
N GLN A 82 0.20 -24.27 3.12
CA GLN A 82 -0.38 -25.17 2.12
C GLN A 82 -1.75 -24.69 1.67
N VAL A 83 -1.93 -24.51 0.35
CA VAL A 83 -3.27 -24.27 -0.22
C VAL A 83 -4.14 -25.50 0.05
N GLN A 84 -5.34 -25.26 0.59
CA GLN A 84 -6.28 -26.32 0.95
C GLN A 84 -6.75 -27.09 -0.30
N LYS A 85 -7.01 -28.39 -0.13
CA LYS A 85 -7.40 -29.27 -1.25
C LYS A 85 -8.77 -28.84 -1.80
N GLY A 86 -8.83 -28.60 -3.11
CA GLY A 86 -10.06 -28.23 -3.82
C GLY A 86 -10.26 -26.72 -3.98
N GLU A 87 -9.44 -25.89 -3.35
CA GLU A 87 -9.46 -24.44 -3.53
C GLU A 87 -9.08 -24.03 -4.95
N LYS A 88 -9.78 -23.02 -5.47
CA LYS A 88 -9.53 -22.44 -6.80
C LYS A 88 -8.79 -21.12 -6.66
N GLY A 89 -7.64 -21.02 -7.30
CA GLY A 89 -6.88 -19.77 -7.35
C GLY A 89 -7.52 -18.75 -8.29
N THR A 90 -7.16 -17.49 -8.09
CA THR A 90 -7.58 -16.36 -8.90
C THR A 90 -6.46 -15.97 -9.88
N LEU A 91 -6.81 -15.79 -11.15
CA LEU A 91 -5.84 -15.35 -12.16
C LEU A 91 -5.54 -13.86 -11.98
N VAL A 92 -4.27 -13.48 -12.07
CA VAL A 92 -3.82 -12.09 -12.18
C VAL A 92 -2.91 -11.95 -13.39
N GLN A 93 -2.92 -10.79 -14.04
CA GLN A 93 -2.09 -10.53 -15.21
C GLN A 93 -1.20 -9.31 -15.01
N TYR A 94 0.07 -9.40 -15.37
CA TYR A 94 0.96 -8.25 -15.41
C TYR A 94 1.65 -8.15 -16.77
N TRP A 95 1.92 -6.92 -17.18
CA TRP A 95 2.51 -6.60 -18.45
C TRP A 95 4.00 -6.32 -18.25
N LYS A 96 4.86 -7.09 -18.92
CA LYS A 96 6.29 -6.85 -18.96
C LYS A 96 6.62 -6.01 -20.20
N PHE A 97 7.04 -4.78 -19.97
CA PHE A 97 7.38 -3.82 -21.03
C PHE A 97 8.87 -3.81 -21.39
N THR A 98 9.72 -4.41 -20.56
CA THR A 98 11.17 -4.45 -20.77
C THR A 98 11.70 -5.87 -20.64
N ASP A 99 12.80 -6.18 -21.29
CA ASP A 99 13.53 -7.42 -21.10
C ASP A 99 15.01 -7.14 -20.82
N THR A 100 15.65 -8.07 -20.12
CA THR A 100 17.07 -7.97 -19.80
C THR A 100 17.80 -8.95 -20.70
N ILE A 101 18.51 -8.42 -21.70
CA ILE A 101 19.23 -9.22 -22.70
C ILE A 101 20.74 -8.95 -22.65
N PRO A 102 21.60 -9.88 -23.09
CA PRO A 102 23.03 -9.60 -23.21
C PRO A 102 23.26 -8.43 -24.17
N LYS A 103 24.07 -7.45 -23.75
CA LYS A 103 24.57 -6.38 -24.62
C LYS A 103 25.42 -7.02 -25.70
N LEU A 104 25.12 -6.73 -26.96
CA LEU A 104 25.93 -7.19 -28.09
C LEU A 104 26.87 -6.06 -28.54
N ASP A 105 28.05 -6.43 -29.03
CA ASP A 105 28.95 -5.52 -29.75
C ASP A 105 28.50 -5.35 -31.22
N ASP A 106 29.22 -4.50 -31.97
CA ASP A 106 28.94 -4.24 -33.39
C ASP A 106 29.07 -5.50 -34.30
N LYS A 107 29.62 -6.59 -33.75
CA LYS A 107 29.80 -7.89 -34.41
C LYS A 107 28.80 -8.94 -33.91
N GLY A 108 27.82 -8.55 -33.10
CA GLY A 108 26.78 -9.43 -32.56
C GLY A 108 27.24 -10.36 -31.44
N LYS A 109 28.42 -10.12 -30.82
CA LYS A 109 28.93 -10.93 -29.71
C LYS A 109 28.57 -10.32 -28.36
N PRO A 110 28.28 -11.13 -27.32
CA PRO A 110 28.00 -10.61 -25.98
C PRO A 110 29.20 -9.84 -25.42
N VAL A 111 28.98 -8.57 -25.08
CA VAL A 111 29.92 -7.74 -24.32
C VAL A 111 30.02 -8.32 -22.92
N LEU A 112 31.24 -8.48 -22.42
CA LEU A 112 31.51 -8.92 -21.06
C LEU A 112 31.71 -7.71 -20.14
N ASP A 113 31.36 -7.86 -18.86
CA ASP A 113 31.72 -6.93 -17.80
C ASP A 113 33.15 -7.20 -17.30
N ASP A 114 33.61 -6.37 -16.36
CA ASP A 114 34.97 -6.43 -15.81
C ASP A 114 35.27 -7.77 -15.08
N ASN A 115 34.24 -8.57 -14.79
CA ASN A 115 34.33 -9.89 -14.17
C ASN A 115 34.18 -11.04 -15.18
N GLY A 116 34.18 -10.75 -16.49
CA GLY A 116 34.04 -11.74 -17.55
C GLY A 116 32.62 -12.30 -17.71
N LYS A 117 31.60 -11.70 -17.09
CA LYS A 117 30.20 -12.10 -17.21
C LYS A 117 29.52 -11.28 -18.29
N LYS A 118 28.53 -11.84 -18.98
CA LYS A 118 27.78 -11.10 -20.02
C LYS A 118 27.15 -9.85 -19.42
N LYS A 119 27.53 -8.69 -19.92
CA LYS A 119 26.92 -7.40 -19.58
C LYS A 119 25.49 -7.42 -20.07
N MET A 120 24.53 -7.26 -19.17
CA MET A 120 23.11 -7.24 -19.52
C MET A 120 22.63 -5.80 -19.71
N ILE A 121 21.78 -5.57 -20.70
CA ILE A 121 21.08 -4.30 -20.90
C ILE A 121 19.57 -4.52 -20.80
N THR A 122 18.88 -3.53 -20.24
CA THR A 122 17.42 -3.49 -20.24
C THR A 122 16.95 -2.85 -21.53
N VAL A 123 16.23 -3.60 -22.35
CA VAL A 123 15.64 -3.11 -23.59
C VAL A 123 14.12 -3.00 -23.44
N LYS A 124 13.54 -1.98 -24.06
CA LYS A 124 12.08 -1.87 -24.17
C LYS A 124 11.60 -2.88 -25.23
N LEU A 125 10.57 -3.64 -24.90
CA LEU A 125 9.95 -4.59 -25.82
C LEU A 125 9.04 -3.83 -26.79
N ASP A 126 9.17 -4.11 -28.09
CA ASP A 126 8.28 -3.56 -29.13
C ASP A 126 6.81 -3.97 -28.88
N ARG A 127 6.62 -5.16 -28.33
CA ARG A 127 5.33 -5.68 -27.89
C ARG A 127 5.43 -6.12 -26.43
N PRO A 128 4.66 -5.50 -25.52
CA PRO A 128 4.57 -5.93 -24.14
C PRO A 128 4.17 -7.40 -24.03
N LYS A 129 4.84 -8.16 -23.15
CA LYS A 129 4.50 -9.55 -22.88
C LYS A 129 3.52 -9.61 -21.71
N VAL A 130 2.40 -10.31 -21.87
CA VAL A 130 1.44 -10.58 -20.78
C VAL A 130 1.90 -11.82 -20.03
N PHE A 131 2.06 -11.69 -18.73
CA PHE A 131 2.29 -12.81 -17.83
C PHE A 131 1.08 -13.02 -16.96
N SER A 132 0.63 -14.26 -16.88
CA SER A 132 -0.46 -14.66 -16.00
C SER A 132 0.10 -15.44 -14.81
N ALA A 133 -0.38 -15.16 -13.62
CA ALA A 133 -0.10 -15.93 -12.43
C ALA A 133 -1.41 -16.31 -11.73
N VAL A 134 -1.43 -17.46 -11.07
CA VAL A 134 -2.54 -17.87 -10.20
C VAL A 134 -2.14 -17.59 -8.76
N VAL A 135 -2.95 -16.79 -8.08
CA VAL A 135 -2.79 -16.42 -6.68
C VAL A 135 -3.93 -16.97 -5.86
N PHE A 136 -3.65 -17.27 -4.60
CA PHE A 136 -4.59 -17.76 -3.61
C PHE A 136 -4.68 -16.74 -2.49
N ASN A 137 -5.89 -16.53 -2.01
CA ASN A 137 -6.12 -15.70 -0.83
C ASN A 137 -5.64 -16.44 0.42
N ALA A 138 -5.20 -15.73 1.45
CA ALA A 138 -4.76 -16.35 2.70
C ALA A 138 -5.84 -17.22 3.37
N GLU A 139 -7.13 -16.91 3.21
CA GLU A 139 -8.23 -17.77 3.68
C GLU A 139 -8.23 -19.18 3.03
N GLN A 140 -7.63 -19.31 1.85
CA GLN A 140 -7.52 -20.57 1.10
C GLN A 140 -6.27 -21.37 1.48
N ILE A 141 -5.44 -20.87 2.39
CA ILE A 141 -4.12 -21.40 2.72
C ILE A 141 -4.07 -21.75 4.21
N GLN A 142 -3.80 -23.01 4.51
CA GLN A 142 -3.54 -23.49 5.87
C GLN A 142 -2.09 -23.23 6.27
N GLY A 143 -1.86 -22.89 7.54
CA GLY A 143 -0.51 -22.72 8.10
C GLY A 143 0.04 -21.29 7.97
N LEU A 144 -0.76 -20.33 7.50
CA LEU A 144 -0.40 -18.91 7.59
C LEU A 144 -0.68 -18.37 8.98
N PRO A 145 0.16 -17.44 9.49
CA PRO A 145 -0.16 -16.70 10.70
C PRO A 145 -1.44 -15.87 10.49
N PRO A 146 -2.21 -15.61 11.56
CA PRO A 146 -3.35 -14.69 11.52
C PRO A 146 -2.96 -13.35 10.91
N LEU A 147 -3.91 -12.68 10.27
CA LEU A 147 -3.68 -11.33 9.77
C LEU A 147 -3.32 -10.42 10.94
N GLU A 148 -2.16 -9.79 10.87
CA GLU A 148 -1.76 -8.78 11.85
C GLU A 148 -2.65 -7.55 11.68
N VAL A 149 -3.52 -7.30 12.66
CA VAL A 149 -4.30 -6.07 12.72
C VAL A 149 -3.40 -4.98 13.29
N LYS A 150 -2.81 -4.18 12.41
CA LYS A 150 -2.08 -2.99 12.83
C LYS A 150 -3.06 -1.98 13.39
N ALA A 151 -2.69 -1.35 14.51
CA ALA A 151 -3.48 -0.26 15.06
C ALA A 151 -3.62 0.86 14.03
N THR A 152 -4.83 1.36 13.85
CA THR A 152 -5.11 2.57 13.09
C THR A 152 -4.28 3.71 13.65
N LYS A 153 -3.67 4.51 12.78
CA LYS A 153 -2.98 5.73 13.21
C LYS A 153 -3.99 6.70 13.85
N PRO A 154 -3.58 7.49 14.85
CA PRO A 154 -4.44 8.52 15.41
C PRO A 154 -4.95 9.48 14.33
N ASP A 155 -6.18 9.97 14.50
CA ASP A 155 -6.86 10.85 13.56
C ASP A 155 -5.99 12.04 13.12
N TRP A 156 -5.33 12.72 14.07
CA TRP A 156 -4.48 13.87 13.78
C TRP A 156 -3.34 13.54 12.82
N GLU A 157 -2.72 12.35 12.92
CA GLU A 157 -1.64 11.93 12.01
C GLU A 157 -2.21 11.64 10.61
N ARG A 158 -3.37 10.97 10.54
CA ARG A 158 -4.05 10.66 9.26
C ARG A 158 -4.47 11.94 8.54
N HIS A 159 -5.03 12.88 9.28
CA HIS A 159 -5.50 14.18 8.78
C HIS A 159 -4.36 15.10 8.39
N GLU A 160 -3.26 15.13 9.15
CA GLU A 160 -2.06 15.89 8.79
C GLU A 160 -1.49 15.41 7.45
N ARG A 161 -1.44 14.09 7.21
CA ARG A 161 -1.02 13.54 5.91
C ARG A 161 -1.92 14.00 4.76
N ALA A 162 -3.25 13.93 4.95
CA ALA A 162 -4.20 14.38 3.94
C ALA A 162 -4.09 15.89 3.65
N GLU A 163 -4.01 16.70 4.70
CA GLU A 163 -3.81 18.15 4.60
C GLU A 163 -2.51 18.50 3.90
N ASN A 164 -1.42 17.77 4.20
CA ASN A 164 -0.13 17.98 3.56
C ASN A 164 -0.17 17.75 2.05
N ILE A 165 -0.85 16.70 1.60
CA ILE A 165 -1.07 16.42 0.19
C ILE A 165 -1.85 17.56 -0.46
N LEU A 166 -3.00 17.94 0.12
CA LEU A 166 -3.87 18.98 -0.43
C LEU A 166 -3.14 20.33 -0.57
N GLN A 167 -2.33 20.71 0.43
CA GLN A 167 -1.52 21.92 0.38
C GLN A 167 -0.43 21.86 -0.69
N ALA A 168 0.30 20.75 -0.77
CA ALA A 168 1.42 20.59 -1.69
C ALA A 168 0.98 20.59 -3.16
N MET A 169 -0.25 20.14 -3.46
CA MET A 169 -0.82 20.26 -4.82
C MET A 169 -0.92 21.70 -5.33
N SER A 170 -0.99 22.68 -4.42
CA SER A 170 -1.16 24.10 -4.74
C SER A 170 -2.41 24.41 -5.60
N VAL A 171 -3.44 23.56 -5.54
CA VAL A 171 -4.75 23.80 -6.15
C VAL A 171 -5.61 24.57 -5.14
N PRO A 172 -6.14 25.77 -5.48
CA PRO A 172 -6.98 26.53 -4.56
C PRO A 172 -8.22 25.74 -4.12
N ILE A 173 -8.38 25.59 -2.81
CA ILE A 173 -9.59 25.01 -2.18
C ILE A 173 -10.42 26.15 -1.62
N LYS A 174 -11.69 26.22 -2.03
CA LYS A 174 -12.66 27.23 -1.60
C LYS A 174 -13.82 26.56 -0.87
N HIS A 175 -14.18 27.11 0.28
CA HIS A 175 -15.33 26.67 1.07
C HIS A 175 -16.54 27.56 0.75
N ASP A 176 -16.99 27.54 -0.50
CA ASP A 176 -18.04 28.44 -1.02
C ASP A 176 -19.33 27.71 -1.45
N GLN A 177 -19.46 26.41 -1.12
CA GLN A 177 -20.64 25.60 -1.42
C GLN A 177 -21.48 25.33 -0.17
N ALA A 178 -22.78 25.06 -0.37
CA ALA A 178 -23.69 24.65 0.70
C ALA A 178 -23.83 23.12 0.77
N ASP A 179 -24.12 22.48 -0.37
CA ASP A 179 -24.50 21.07 -0.45
C ASP A 179 -23.74 20.26 -1.51
N GLY A 180 -22.75 20.87 -2.18
CA GLY A 180 -21.98 20.25 -3.26
C GLY A 180 -20.47 20.34 -3.05
N ALA A 181 -19.75 19.33 -3.53
CA ALA A 181 -18.31 19.33 -3.71
C ALA A 181 -18.00 19.12 -5.20
N PHE A 182 -17.06 19.87 -5.75
CA PHE A 182 -16.59 19.68 -7.13
C PHE A 182 -15.23 20.33 -7.41
N TYR A 183 -14.48 19.73 -8.32
CA TYR A 183 -13.40 20.39 -9.03
C TYR A 183 -13.93 21.18 -10.23
N ARG A 184 -13.43 22.42 -10.41
CA ARG A 184 -13.76 23.29 -11.56
C ARG A 184 -12.55 23.42 -12.50
N PRO A 185 -12.54 22.74 -13.66
CA PRO A 185 -11.40 22.79 -14.59
C PRO A 185 -11.08 24.18 -15.15
N SER A 186 -12.09 25.04 -15.35
CA SER A 186 -11.91 26.35 -15.99
C SER A 186 -11.14 27.35 -15.14
N THR A 187 -11.21 27.24 -13.81
CA THR A 187 -10.50 28.11 -12.86
C THR A 187 -9.41 27.37 -12.10
N ASP A 188 -9.19 26.10 -12.43
CA ASP A 188 -8.33 25.18 -11.70
C ASP A 188 -8.50 25.26 -10.17
N SER A 189 -9.73 25.09 -9.67
CA SER A 189 -10.03 25.22 -8.24
C SER A 189 -11.00 24.16 -7.74
N ILE A 190 -10.82 23.75 -6.49
CA ILE A 190 -11.70 22.84 -5.77
C ILE A 190 -12.69 23.67 -4.94
N HIS A 191 -13.95 23.29 -4.98
CA HIS A 191 -15.05 23.94 -4.28
C HIS A 191 -15.72 22.93 -3.35
N LEU A 192 -15.80 23.24 -2.06
CA LEU A 192 -16.32 22.36 -1.02
C LEU A 192 -17.32 23.12 -0.12
N PRO A 193 -18.17 22.39 0.61
CA PRO A 193 -18.86 22.95 1.76
C PRO A 193 -17.89 23.28 2.89
N GLU A 194 -18.27 24.19 3.79
CA GLU A 194 -17.53 24.45 5.04
C GLU A 194 -17.21 23.15 5.81
N ARG A 195 -16.02 23.09 6.42
CA ARG A 195 -15.52 21.89 7.12
C ARG A 195 -16.49 21.37 8.18
N SER A 196 -17.18 22.27 8.87
CA SER A 196 -18.15 21.94 9.93
C SER A 196 -19.45 21.30 9.42
N GLN A 197 -19.69 21.31 8.11
CA GLN A 197 -20.87 20.66 7.50
C GLN A 197 -20.64 19.17 7.25
N PHE A 198 -19.39 18.70 7.33
CA PHE A 198 -19.09 17.28 7.18
C PHE A 198 -19.33 16.53 8.49
N PRO A 199 -19.85 15.28 8.45
CA PRO A 199 -20.09 14.46 9.65
C PRO A 199 -18.82 14.20 10.46
N SER A 200 -17.67 14.15 9.80
CA SER A 200 -16.35 14.00 10.42
C SER A 200 -15.26 14.65 9.57
N ALA A 201 -14.09 14.85 10.17
CA ALA A 201 -12.90 15.28 9.43
C ALA A 201 -12.45 14.23 8.40
N ASP A 202 -12.66 12.93 8.67
CA ASP A 202 -12.39 11.86 7.71
C ASP A 202 -13.25 12.02 6.45
N ASN A 203 -14.55 12.32 6.59
CA ASN A 203 -15.44 12.60 5.46
C ASN A 203 -14.97 13.84 4.69
N TYR A 204 -14.57 14.91 5.38
CA TYR A 204 -14.05 16.11 4.72
C TYR A 204 -12.81 15.80 3.87
N TYR A 205 -11.81 15.11 4.42
CA TYR A 205 -10.59 14.80 3.69
C TYR A 205 -10.83 13.79 2.57
N ALA A 206 -11.72 12.81 2.76
CA ALA A 206 -12.10 11.87 1.71
C ALA A 206 -12.73 12.62 0.51
N THR A 207 -13.68 13.53 0.75
CA THR A 207 -14.28 14.35 -0.30
C THR A 207 -13.27 15.30 -0.94
N ALA A 208 -12.45 16.00 -0.15
CA ALA A 208 -11.44 16.91 -0.68
C ALA A 208 -10.41 16.18 -1.56
N LEU A 209 -10.03 14.96 -1.20
CA LEU A 209 -9.09 14.15 -1.97
C LEU A 209 -9.73 13.52 -3.22
N HIS A 210 -11.05 13.25 -3.20
CA HIS A 210 -11.79 12.90 -4.41
C HIS A 210 -11.73 14.05 -5.43
N GLU A 211 -12.02 15.29 -5.00
CA GLU A 211 -11.94 16.46 -5.89
C GLU A 211 -10.49 16.77 -6.30
N ALA A 212 -9.52 16.54 -5.41
CA ALA A 212 -8.11 16.56 -5.75
C ALA A 212 -7.79 15.56 -6.86
N GLY A 213 -8.38 14.36 -6.81
CA GLY A 213 -8.30 13.34 -7.85
C GLY A 213 -8.71 13.86 -9.22
N HIS A 214 -9.86 14.53 -9.30
CA HIS A 214 -10.29 15.23 -10.53
C HIS A 214 -9.32 16.33 -10.95
N SER A 215 -8.83 17.13 -10.01
CA SER A 215 -7.89 18.20 -10.31
C SER A 215 -6.63 17.71 -11.02
N THR A 216 -6.15 16.50 -10.71
CA THR A 216 -4.99 15.92 -11.41
C THR A 216 -5.21 15.75 -12.92
N GLY A 217 -6.45 15.72 -13.40
CA GLY A 217 -6.77 15.65 -14.83
C GLY A 217 -6.49 16.94 -15.60
N HIS A 218 -6.19 18.06 -14.94
CA HIS A 218 -5.85 19.32 -15.61
C HIS A 218 -4.63 19.17 -16.55
N LYS A 219 -4.62 20.00 -17.60
CA LYS A 219 -3.59 20.00 -18.66
C LYS A 219 -2.14 20.17 -18.19
N SER A 220 -1.94 20.75 -17.00
CA SER A 220 -0.61 20.94 -16.40
C SER A 220 -0.16 19.77 -15.53
N ARG A 221 -0.98 18.72 -15.40
CA ARG A 221 -0.77 17.57 -14.51
C ARG A 221 -0.82 16.26 -15.30
N LEU A 222 -1.84 15.43 -15.10
CA LEU A 222 -1.99 14.15 -15.81
C LEU A 222 -2.75 14.26 -17.14
N ASP A 223 -3.22 15.46 -17.50
CA ASP A 223 -3.81 15.81 -18.80
C ASP A 223 -4.86 14.78 -19.28
N ARG A 224 -5.87 14.55 -18.44
CA ARG A 224 -7.01 13.69 -18.77
C ARG A 224 -8.13 14.54 -19.40
N ASP A 225 -9.00 13.88 -20.17
CA ASP A 225 -10.16 14.56 -20.75
C ASP A 225 -11.22 14.88 -19.68
N LEU A 226 -11.29 16.16 -19.30
CA LEU A 226 -12.27 16.71 -18.37
C LEU A 226 -13.37 17.52 -19.09
N THR A 227 -13.53 17.37 -20.41
CA THR A 227 -14.50 18.14 -21.20
C THR A 227 -15.93 17.60 -21.13
N GLY A 228 -16.10 16.40 -20.57
CA GLY A 228 -17.40 15.76 -20.38
C GLY A 228 -18.34 16.58 -19.50
N ARG A 229 -19.62 16.61 -19.88
CA ARG A 229 -20.69 17.21 -19.06
C ARG A 229 -21.31 16.16 -18.17
N PHE A 230 -21.90 16.57 -17.04
CA PHE A 230 -22.66 15.68 -16.17
C PHE A 230 -23.65 14.82 -16.97
N GLY A 231 -23.62 13.51 -16.70
CA GLY A 231 -24.44 12.50 -17.39
C GLY A 231 -23.88 12.00 -18.74
N SER A 232 -22.80 12.59 -19.26
CA SER A 232 -22.13 12.08 -20.47
C SER A 232 -21.25 10.86 -20.19
N GLU A 233 -20.91 10.12 -21.25
CA GLU A 233 -20.04 8.95 -21.16
C GLU A 233 -18.61 9.30 -20.71
N SER A 234 -18.04 10.39 -21.24
CA SER A 234 -16.70 10.85 -20.84
C SER A 234 -16.67 11.28 -19.37
N TYR A 235 -17.73 11.96 -18.91
CA TYR A 235 -17.88 12.30 -17.50
C TYR A 235 -17.95 11.04 -16.62
N ALA A 236 -18.76 10.05 -16.98
CA ALA A 236 -18.85 8.79 -16.23
C ALA A 236 -17.51 8.03 -16.18
N LYS A 237 -16.71 8.09 -17.25
CA LYS A 237 -15.36 7.53 -17.30
C LYS A 237 -14.42 8.23 -16.31
N GLU A 238 -14.48 9.55 -16.19
CA GLU A 238 -13.65 10.29 -15.23
C GLU A 238 -14.09 10.04 -13.78
N GLU A 239 -15.39 10.03 -13.49
CA GLU A 239 -15.91 9.63 -12.17
C GLU A 239 -15.45 8.23 -11.77
N LEU A 240 -15.46 7.26 -12.69
CA LEU A 240 -14.96 5.91 -12.42
C LEU A 240 -13.48 5.91 -12.01
N ARG A 241 -12.65 6.77 -12.63
CA ARG A 241 -11.23 6.92 -12.28
C ARG A 241 -11.06 7.53 -10.89
N ALA A 242 -11.79 8.61 -10.62
CA ALA A 242 -11.75 9.32 -9.35
C ALA A 242 -12.20 8.42 -8.19
N GLU A 243 -13.28 7.66 -8.35
CA GLU A 243 -13.78 6.73 -7.34
C GLU A 243 -12.79 5.62 -6.99
N ILE A 244 -12.18 5.00 -8.01
CA ILE A 244 -11.16 3.97 -7.79
C ILE A 244 -9.94 4.58 -7.09
N ALA A 245 -9.54 5.81 -7.46
CA ALA A 245 -8.42 6.50 -6.82
C ALA A 245 -8.74 6.86 -5.36
N SER A 246 -9.94 7.37 -5.08
CA SER A 246 -10.38 7.70 -3.72
C SER A 246 -10.35 6.48 -2.80
N LEU A 247 -10.78 5.31 -3.28
CA LEU A 247 -10.64 4.06 -2.54
C LEU A 247 -9.17 3.73 -2.23
N MET A 248 -8.27 3.87 -3.20
CA MET A 248 -6.84 3.58 -3.03
C MET A 248 -6.17 4.56 -2.04
N ILE A 249 -6.48 5.85 -2.14
CA ILE A 249 -5.94 6.91 -1.28
C ILE A 249 -6.51 6.78 0.13
N GLY A 250 -7.81 6.51 0.25
CA GLY A 250 -8.50 6.30 1.52
C GLY A 250 -7.90 5.15 2.33
N ASP A 251 -7.57 4.03 1.68
CA ASP A 251 -6.85 2.91 2.30
C ASP A 251 -5.44 3.29 2.76
N GLU A 252 -4.68 4.02 1.93
CA GLU A 252 -3.29 4.41 2.21
C GLU A 252 -3.19 5.45 3.35
N LEU A 253 -4.11 6.42 3.37
CA LEU A 253 -4.17 7.45 4.41
C LEU A 253 -4.96 7.00 5.63
N GLN A 254 -5.61 5.84 5.57
CA GLN A 254 -6.46 5.29 6.62
C GLN A 254 -7.64 6.21 6.98
N ILE A 255 -8.10 7.07 6.07
CA ILE A 255 -9.24 7.99 6.27
C ILE A 255 -10.59 7.37 5.89
N GLY A 256 -10.58 6.12 5.44
CA GLY A 256 -11.78 5.43 4.99
C GLY A 256 -12.19 5.86 3.59
N HIS A 257 -13.40 5.47 3.21
CA HIS A 257 -14.02 5.87 1.95
C HIS A 257 -15.52 5.87 2.13
N ASP A 258 -16.15 6.99 1.77
CA ASP A 258 -17.59 7.16 1.80
C ASP A 258 -18.12 7.18 0.36
N PRO A 259 -18.94 6.19 -0.05
CA PRO A 259 -19.48 6.09 -1.40
C PRO A 259 -20.55 7.13 -1.75
N GLY A 260 -20.87 8.09 -0.87
CA GLY A 260 -21.64 9.30 -1.20
C GLY A 260 -22.90 9.10 -2.06
N GLN A 261 -23.27 10.12 -2.87
CA GLN A 261 -24.35 10.02 -3.87
C GLN A 261 -23.87 9.41 -5.21
N HIS A 262 -22.92 8.46 -5.20
CA HIS A 262 -22.39 7.89 -6.46
C HIS A 262 -23.34 6.88 -7.14
N ALA A 263 -24.49 6.57 -6.52
CA ALA A 263 -25.56 5.76 -7.10
C ALA A 263 -26.08 6.33 -8.44
N ALA A 264 -26.00 7.66 -8.63
CA ALA A 264 -26.42 8.32 -9.86
C ALA A 264 -25.60 7.89 -11.09
N TYR A 265 -24.33 7.48 -10.91
CA TYR A 265 -23.42 7.13 -11.99
C TYR A 265 -23.40 5.66 -12.36
N VAL A 266 -23.94 4.79 -11.50
CA VAL A 266 -23.92 3.34 -11.66
C VAL A 266 -24.44 2.91 -13.03
N LYS A 267 -25.56 3.48 -13.48
CA LYS A 267 -26.13 3.17 -14.81
C LYS A 267 -25.17 3.53 -15.95
N SER A 268 -24.51 4.69 -15.84
CA SER A 268 -23.55 5.16 -16.84
C SER A 268 -22.28 4.31 -16.85
N TRP A 269 -21.75 3.93 -15.67
CA TRP A 269 -20.60 3.02 -15.57
C TRP A 269 -20.90 1.64 -16.13
N VAL A 270 -22.06 1.07 -15.80
CA VAL A 270 -22.50 -0.22 -16.35
C VAL A 270 -22.59 -0.16 -17.87
N LYS A 271 -23.15 0.92 -18.44
CA LYS A 271 -23.18 1.12 -19.88
C LYS A 271 -21.78 1.19 -20.48
N VAL A 272 -20.91 2.03 -19.92
CA VAL A 272 -19.51 2.19 -20.36
C VAL A 272 -18.78 0.85 -20.39
N LEU A 273 -18.93 0.03 -19.34
CA LEU A 273 -18.26 -1.26 -19.23
C LEU A 273 -18.85 -2.34 -20.13
N LYS A 274 -20.17 -2.29 -20.42
CA LYS A 274 -20.83 -3.18 -21.38
C LYS A 274 -20.39 -2.86 -22.81
N ASP A 275 -20.30 -1.57 -23.15
CA ASP A 275 -19.89 -1.11 -24.48
C ASP A 275 -18.39 -1.34 -24.73
N ASP A 276 -17.57 -1.15 -23.69
CA ASP A 276 -16.11 -1.29 -23.78
C ASP A 276 -15.51 -1.90 -22.49
N PRO A 277 -15.47 -3.24 -22.38
CA PRO A 277 -14.92 -3.93 -21.20
C PRO A 277 -13.47 -3.59 -20.89
N LYS A 278 -12.69 -3.08 -21.86
CA LYS A 278 -11.29 -2.67 -21.63
C LYS A 278 -11.20 -1.34 -20.89
N GLU A 279 -12.30 -0.60 -20.74
CA GLU A 279 -12.33 0.64 -19.98
C GLU A 279 -11.92 0.41 -18.53
N ILE A 280 -12.22 -0.75 -17.93
CA ILE A 280 -11.80 -1.01 -16.55
C ILE A 280 -10.28 -1.05 -16.37
N LEU A 281 -9.54 -1.52 -17.38
CA LEU A 281 -8.09 -1.53 -17.35
C LEU A 281 -7.53 -0.11 -17.46
N ARG A 282 -8.14 0.73 -18.29
CA ARG A 282 -7.79 2.15 -18.43
C ARG A 282 -8.09 2.91 -17.14
N ALA A 283 -9.31 2.78 -16.62
CA ALA A 283 -9.73 3.45 -15.40
C ALA A 283 -8.83 3.05 -14.21
N ALA A 284 -8.52 1.76 -14.04
CA ALA A 284 -7.64 1.31 -12.97
C ALA A 284 -6.19 1.79 -13.13
N LYS A 285 -5.68 1.90 -14.36
CA LYS A 285 -4.35 2.48 -14.63
C LYS A 285 -4.33 3.98 -14.29
N ASP A 286 -5.33 4.72 -14.73
CA ASP A 286 -5.43 6.16 -14.50
C ASP A 286 -5.64 6.44 -13.01
N ALA A 287 -6.44 5.64 -12.31
CA ALA A 287 -6.61 5.72 -10.85
C ALA A 287 -5.32 5.48 -10.07
N GLU A 288 -4.48 4.52 -10.51
CA GLU A 288 -3.15 4.32 -9.92
C GLU A 288 -2.24 5.54 -10.19
N ALA A 289 -2.32 6.16 -11.36
CA ALA A 289 -1.59 7.38 -11.67
C ALA A 289 -2.05 8.57 -10.80
N ILE A 290 -3.37 8.75 -10.63
CA ILE A 290 -3.96 9.76 -9.73
C ILE A 290 -3.44 9.55 -8.30
N SER A 291 -3.59 8.33 -7.78
CA SER A 291 -3.17 7.99 -6.41
C SER A 291 -1.68 8.21 -6.21
N SER A 292 -0.87 7.75 -7.17
CA SER A 292 0.59 7.93 -7.10
C SER A 292 1.00 9.41 -7.16
N TYR A 293 0.33 10.20 -7.99
CA TYR A 293 0.56 11.64 -8.10
C TYR A 293 0.22 12.34 -6.79
N LEU A 294 -0.95 12.08 -6.20
CA LEU A 294 -1.35 12.72 -4.94
C LEU A 294 -0.43 12.30 -3.78
N LEU A 295 -0.12 11.00 -3.66
CA LEU A 295 0.74 10.49 -2.60
C LEU A 295 2.22 10.88 -2.77
N SER A 296 2.68 11.27 -3.96
CA SER A 296 4.07 11.73 -4.13
C SER A 296 4.32 13.09 -3.46
N HIS A 297 3.30 13.94 -3.40
CA HIS A 297 3.38 15.26 -2.76
C HIS A 297 3.55 15.17 -1.24
N GLU A 298 3.17 14.04 -0.62
CA GLU A 298 3.50 13.75 0.78
C GLU A 298 5.02 13.57 0.97
N LYS A 299 5.67 12.87 0.03
CA LYS A 299 7.09 12.48 0.13
C LYS A 299 8.03 13.65 -0.12
N GLU A 300 7.62 14.60 -0.97
CA GLU A 300 8.38 15.83 -1.24
C GLU A 300 8.46 16.71 0.01
N LYS A 301 7.35 16.91 0.73
CA LYS A 301 7.34 17.63 2.03
C LYS A 301 8.21 16.97 3.11
N ALA A 302 8.26 15.64 3.15
CA ALA A 302 9.14 14.92 4.08
C ALA A 302 10.63 15.11 3.78
N GLN A 303 10.98 15.46 2.54
CA GLN A 303 12.35 15.75 2.10
C GLN A 303 12.70 17.26 2.21
N GLU A 304 11.70 18.14 2.19
CA GLU A 304 11.86 19.60 2.31
C GLU A 304 11.81 20.15 3.75
N ALA A 305 11.69 19.29 4.78
CA ALA A 305 11.79 19.72 6.17
C ALA A 305 13.16 20.38 6.44
N PRO A 306 13.19 21.60 7.01
CA PRO A 306 14.35 22.48 6.91
C PRO A 306 15.57 21.98 7.72
N GLN A 307 16.70 21.81 7.03
CA GLN A 307 18.06 21.72 7.59
C GLN A 307 18.59 23.08 8.08
N ASN A 308 17.73 23.95 8.62
CA ASN A 308 18.16 25.26 9.14
C ASN A 308 18.32 25.21 10.66
N ALA A 309 19.45 24.68 11.10
CA ALA A 309 20.10 25.17 12.32
C ALA A 309 21.24 26.11 11.87
N PRO A 310 21.40 27.30 12.48
CA PRO A 310 22.43 28.24 12.08
C PRO A 310 23.80 27.62 12.28
N GLU A 311 24.64 27.70 11.25
CA GLU A 311 26.07 27.40 11.30
C GLU A 311 26.71 28.26 12.40
N SER A 312 27.04 27.63 13.53
CA SER A 312 28.07 28.12 14.43
C SER A 312 29.35 27.35 14.12
N ASP A 313 30.27 28.05 13.49
CA ASP A 313 31.65 27.74 13.27
C ASP A 313 32.32 27.15 14.53
N THR A 314 32.65 25.86 14.48
CA THR A 314 33.82 25.29 15.17
C THR A 314 34.24 24.00 14.48
N ASP A 315 35.32 24.13 13.72
CA ASP A 315 36.17 23.06 13.26
C ASP A 315 36.80 22.34 14.47
N GLN A 316 36.53 21.05 14.67
CA GLN A 316 37.48 20.06 15.22
C GLN A 316 36.94 18.61 15.24
N LYS A 317 37.89 17.70 15.01
CA LYS A 317 37.79 16.28 14.70
C LYS A 317 37.44 15.37 15.90
N GLU A 318 36.97 14.18 15.51
CA GLU A 318 37.12 12.86 16.17
C GLU A 318 36.28 12.52 17.42
N GLY A 319 35.37 11.55 17.22
CA GLY A 319 35.25 10.34 18.03
C GLY A 319 34.54 10.43 19.39
N ASN A 320 33.22 10.23 19.43
CA ASN A 320 32.55 9.49 20.52
C ASN A 320 31.08 9.15 20.16
N ASP A 321 30.79 7.92 19.73
CA ASP A 321 29.42 7.44 19.41
C ASP A 321 28.48 7.36 20.63
N SER A 322 29.00 7.51 21.85
CA SER A 322 28.19 7.50 23.08
C SER A 322 27.47 8.82 23.40
N ALA A 323 27.86 9.94 22.76
CA ALA A 323 27.33 11.28 23.08
C ALA A 323 26.04 11.66 22.32
N LEU A 324 25.78 11.04 21.16
CA LEU A 324 24.60 11.27 20.33
C LEU A 324 23.29 10.79 21.00
N PRO A 325 23.23 9.58 21.60
CA PRO A 325 22.04 9.09 22.29
C PRO A 325 21.68 9.94 23.52
N LEU A 326 22.70 10.41 24.26
CA LEU A 326 22.50 11.20 25.48
C LEU A 326 21.98 12.61 25.16
N LYS A 327 22.56 13.30 24.17
CA LYS A 327 22.09 14.62 23.73
C LYS A 327 20.66 14.60 23.18
N LEU A 328 20.29 13.52 22.48
CA LEU A 328 18.92 13.33 21.99
C LEU A 328 17.95 13.07 23.15
N ALA A 329 18.36 12.27 24.13
CA ALA A 329 17.57 12.02 25.33
C ALA A 329 17.37 13.30 26.16
N GLU A 330 18.39 14.14 26.32
CA GLU A 330 18.29 15.43 27.02
C GLU A 330 17.27 16.36 26.35
N LYS A 331 17.28 16.43 25.01
CA LYS A 331 16.33 17.22 24.22
C LYS A 331 14.89 16.69 24.30
N LEU A 332 14.72 15.38 24.47
CA LEU A 332 13.41 14.76 24.73
C LEU A 332 12.95 14.99 26.17
N ALA A 333 13.88 15.00 27.12
CA ALA A 333 13.63 15.25 28.54
C ALA A 333 13.10 16.67 28.80
N GLU A 334 13.46 17.64 27.96
CA GLU A 334 12.93 19.02 28.00
C GLU A 334 11.44 19.15 27.68
N ARG A 335 10.82 18.11 27.10
CA ARG A 335 9.38 18.10 26.78
C ARG A 335 8.50 17.66 27.94
N PHE A 336 9.08 17.23 29.06
CA PHE A 336 8.34 16.86 30.26
C PHE A 336 8.06 18.11 31.11
N ASN A 337 6.79 18.30 31.47
CA ASN A 337 6.35 19.46 32.27
C ASN A 337 6.72 19.37 33.76
N ASN A 338 7.24 18.22 34.22
CA ASN A 338 7.59 17.95 35.61
C ASN A 338 9.07 17.50 35.73
N ALA A 339 9.81 18.10 36.66
CA ALA A 339 11.21 17.81 36.92
C ALA A 339 11.45 16.38 37.44
N GLU A 340 10.49 15.79 38.17
CA GLU A 340 10.63 14.44 38.71
C GLU A 340 10.54 13.37 37.61
N ASP A 341 9.67 13.57 36.62
CA ASP A 341 9.53 12.68 35.46
C ASP A 341 10.72 12.83 34.50
N ARG A 342 11.24 14.05 34.37
CA ARG A 342 12.49 14.32 33.65
C ARG A 342 13.66 13.55 34.26
N ALA A 343 13.78 13.54 35.60
CA ALA A 343 14.85 12.83 36.30
C ALA A 343 14.73 11.30 36.15
N LYS A 344 13.53 10.73 36.34
CA LYS A 344 13.27 9.28 36.16
C LYS A 344 13.54 8.82 34.73
N PHE A 345 13.20 9.65 33.74
CA PHE A 345 13.49 9.37 32.33
C PHE A 345 14.99 9.32 32.07
N MET A 346 15.75 10.32 32.55
CA MET A 346 17.21 10.38 32.34
C MET A 346 17.96 9.24 33.03
N GLU A 347 17.56 8.86 34.25
CA GLU A 347 18.12 7.71 34.98
C GLU A 347 17.93 6.38 34.23
N LYS A 348 16.76 6.21 33.59
CA LYS A 348 16.43 5.03 32.79
C LYS A 348 17.21 4.96 31.48
N ILE A 349 17.59 6.09 30.89
CA ILE A 349 18.42 6.14 29.69
C ILE A 349 19.89 5.88 30.04
N GLN A 350 20.41 6.46 31.11
CA GLN A 350 21.79 6.22 31.57
C GLN A 350 22.02 4.76 32.02
N SER A 351 21.06 4.14 32.69
CA SER A 351 21.14 2.70 33.06
C SER A 351 21.14 1.75 31.84
N ARG A 352 20.51 2.14 30.73
CA ARG A 352 20.53 1.38 29.47
C ARG A 352 21.83 1.57 28.69
N LEU A 353 22.39 2.77 28.70
CA LEU A 353 23.66 3.08 28.02
C LEU A 353 24.87 2.46 28.75
N THR A 354 24.74 2.14 30.04
CA THR A 354 25.81 1.54 30.85
C THR A 354 25.81 0.01 30.84
N HIS A 355 24.79 -0.64 30.27
CA HIS A 355 24.71 -2.09 30.12
C HIS A 355 24.78 -2.49 28.64
N GLU A 356 25.95 -2.34 28.03
CA GLU A 356 26.28 -3.02 26.77
C GLU A 356 26.77 -4.45 27.06
N LYS A 357 26.20 -5.43 26.33
CA LYS A 357 26.60 -6.85 26.37
C LYS A 357 28.01 -7.03 25.80
N PRO A 358 28.83 -7.99 26.30
CA PRO A 358 30.09 -8.33 25.66
C PRO A 358 29.87 -9.25 24.44
N ASP A 359 30.63 -8.97 23.37
CA ASP A 359 30.91 -9.86 22.25
C ASP A 359 31.64 -11.13 22.71
N THR A 360 31.32 -12.31 22.14
CA THR A 360 32.34 -13.24 21.61
C THR A 360 31.75 -14.47 20.89
N GLU A 361 32.44 -14.79 19.80
CA GLU A 361 32.34 -15.95 18.92
C GLU A 361 32.88 -17.27 19.55
N ILE A 362 32.33 -18.41 19.09
CA ILE A 362 33.02 -19.70 18.75
C ILE A 362 33.29 -20.82 19.83
N LYS A 363 32.78 -22.03 19.47
CA LYS A 363 33.23 -23.46 19.65
C LYS A 363 33.17 -24.27 20.99
N ILE A 364 32.41 -25.38 20.89
CA ILE A 364 32.57 -26.79 21.33
C ILE A 364 33.81 -27.19 22.18
N LYS A 365 33.60 -27.78 23.38
CA LYS A 365 33.92 -29.18 23.79
C LYS A 365 33.92 -29.41 25.33
N GLU A 366 33.13 -30.41 25.74
CA GLU A 366 33.46 -31.57 26.58
C GLU A 366 34.11 -31.45 27.99
N ILE A 367 33.57 -32.29 28.90
CA ILE A 367 34.20 -33.06 30.01
C ILE A 367 34.01 -32.59 31.48
N ASN A 368 33.21 -33.43 32.17
CA ASN A 368 33.35 -34.07 33.50
C ASN A 368 33.66 -33.30 34.79
N THR A 369 32.73 -33.51 35.73
CA THR A 369 32.91 -34.07 37.10
C THR A 369 33.74 -33.27 38.10
N VAL A 370 33.14 -32.90 39.24
CA VAL A 370 33.50 -33.37 40.61
C VAL A 370 32.40 -32.99 41.62
N VAL A 371 31.76 -34.04 42.13
CA VAL A 371 31.45 -34.35 43.55
C VAL A 371 31.11 -33.21 44.51
N VAL A 372 29.90 -33.24 45.09
CA VAL A 372 29.73 -33.20 46.56
C VAL A 372 28.67 -34.21 47.00
N SER A 373 29.12 -35.11 47.87
CA SER A 373 28.38 -36.12 48.61
C SER A 373 27.48 -35.51 49.69
N LYS A 374 26.27 -36.07 49.85
CA LYS A 374 25.76 -36.42 51.19
C LYS A 374 24.70 -37.53 51.09
N LYS A 375 25.07 -38.68 51.66
CA LYS A 375 24.28 -39.75 52.29
C LYS A 375 22.82 -39.33 52.58
N GLY A 376 21.78 -40.11 52.34
CA GLY A 376 21.63 -41.55 52.21
C GLY A 376 20.46 -42.00 53.10
N LEU A 377 19.55 -42.81 52.57
CA LEU A 377 18.55 -43.71 53.20
C LEU A 377 17.52 -44.03 52.11
N LYS A 378 17.55 -45.24 51.51
CA LYS A 378 16.65 -46.39 51.80
C LYS A 378 15.17 -46.00 51.63
N GLN A 379 14.29 -46.75 50.98
CA GLN A 379 14.23 -48.07 50.32
C GLN A 379 12.80 -48.14 49.75
N ASP A 380 12.59 -48.91 48.68
CA ASP A 380 11.34 -49.63 48.27
C ASP A 380 10.02 -48.82 48.22
N THR A 381 9.15 -48.86 47.21
CA THR A 381 8.47 -49.94 46.47
C THR A 381 7.75 -49.23 45.30
N ASP A 382 7.77 -49.71 44.06
CA ASP A 382 6.86 -50.70 43.46
C ASP A 382 5.38 -50.25 43.31
N LEU A 383 4.79 -50.69 42.18
CA LEU A 383 3.37 -50.65 41.74
C LEU A 383 2.94 -49.44 40.88
N GLU A 384 2.79 -49.65 39.56
CA GLU A 384 1.53 -50.05 38.86
C GLU A 384 0.50 -48.91 38.87
N ARG A 385 -0.15 -48.49 37.77
CA ARG A 385 -0.43 -49.07 36.46
C ARG A 385 -0.95 -47.94 35.55
#